data_AF-A0A8T6VB94-F1
#
_entry.id   AF-A0A8T6VB94-F1
#
_cell.length_a   1.000
_cell.length_b   1.000
_cell.length_c   1.000
_cell.angle_alpha   90.00
_cell.angle_beta   90.00
_cell.angle_gamma   90.00
#
_symmetry.space_group_name_H-M   'P 1'
#
loop_
_entity.id
_entity.type
_entity.pdbx_description
1 polymer ?
#
loop_
_entity_poly.entity_id
_entity_poly.type
_entity_poly.pdbx_seq_one_letter_code
_entity_poly.pdbx_strand_id
1 'polypeptide(L)'
;MGLKASFTIARRSLMRRKTKNLSAILAITLGVSLLVGIQITTDTLENAFLTSLLQSEGEVDIRVSSADVGGYLKADDQEKIRAMVPDAVGIMPELSTQLPMMVGSQFDPSVRIAGIPSNFSEAFGSFYDWKSGEKMDIGTILTDNSSILLSSRQAENLGLNPDTSLPVSLETEVTNVTLTISINSTTGLPVVTPIYAIESIELNIVDVFDSKRPGIGSQYRGALFTLEHLQDWVSLQDPMREKNRVSSYLIAL
;
A
#
# COMPACT_ATOMS: atom_id res chain seq x y z
N MET A 1 1.11 -34.75 61.33
CA MET A 1 1.81 -33.46 61.52
C MET A 1 1.63 -32.65 60.25
N GLY A 2 0.79 -31.62 60.35
CA GLY A 2 0.10 -31.01 59.21
C GLY A 2 0.84 -29.86 58.54
N LEU A 3 0.42 -29.56 57.31
CA LEU A 3 0.93 -28.51 56.41
C LEU A 3 1.44 -27.24 57.08
N LYS A 4 0.81 -26.76 58.16
CA LYS A 4 1.23 -25.58 58.93
C LYS A 4 2.65 -25.69 59.48
N ALA A 5 3.03 -26.85 60.03
CA ALA A 5 4.37 -27.07 60.56
C ALA A 5 5.40 -27.09 59.43
N SER A 6 5.10 -27.79 58.33
CA SER A 6 5.95 -27.85 57.13
C SER A 6 6.15 -26.48 56.48
N PHE A 7 5.10 -25.66 56.39
CA PHE A 7 5.17 -24.30 55.84
C PHE A 7 6.00 -23.37 56.73
N THR A 8 5.88 -23.51 58.05
CA THR A 8 6.66 -22.71 59.02
C THR A 8 8.15 -23.06 58.94
N ILE A 9 8.48 -24.35 58.78
CA ILE A 9 9.86 -24.82 58.56
C ILE A 9 10.40 -24.31 57.21
N ALA A 10 9.61 -24.39 56.14
CA ALA A 10 9.99 -23.87 54.82
C ALA A 10 10.24 -22.36 54.84
N ARG A 11 9.38 -21.57 55.48
CA ARG A 11 9.55 -20.12 55.67
C ARG A 11 10.82 -19.79 56.44
N ARG A 12 11.10 -20.51 57.52
CA ARG A 12 12.31 -20.30 58.34
C ARG A 12 13.58 -20.66 57.54
N SER A 13 13.52 -21.71 56.72
CA SER A 13 14.60 -22.08 55.77
C SER A 13 14.82 -21.00 54.71
N LEU A 14 13.74 -20.44 54.14
CA LEU A 14 13.78 -19.36 53.16
C LEU A 14 14.43 -18.09 53.73
N MET A 15 14.08 -17.72 54.96
CA MET A 15 14.60 -16.54 55.65
C MET A 15 16.05 -16.68 56.14
N ARG A 16 16.54 -17.91 56.36
CA ARG A 16 17.92 -18.15 56.83
C ARG A 16 18.95 -18.03 55.71
N ARG A 17 18.59 -18.32 54.46
CA ARG A 17 19.48 -18.28 53.28
C ARG A 17 19.04 -17.21 52.26
N LYS A 18 18.84 -15.98 52.73
CA LYS A 18 18.23 -14.89 51.96
C LYS A 18 18.86 -14.68 50.58
N THR A 19 20.19 -14.59 50.50
CA THR A 19 20.92 -14.34 49.24
C THR A 19 20.78 -15.48 48.23
N LYS A 20 20.96 -16.73 48.67
CA LYS A 20 20.81 -17.92 47.82
C LYS A 20 19.37 -18.12 47.33
N ASN A 21 18.39 -17.81 48.19
CA ASN A 21 16.98 -17.92 47.80
C ASN A 21 16.55 -16.75 46.92
N LEU A 22 17.10 -15.55 47.13
CA LEU A 22 16.88 -14.38 46.28
C LEU A 22 17.41 -14.63 44.86
N SER A 23 18.61 -15.18 44.71
CA SER A 23 19.15 -15.51 43.38
C SER A 23 18.32 -16.57 42.66
N ALA A 24 17.81 -17.57 43.39
CA ALA A 24 16.90 -18.57 42.82
C ALA A 24 15.56 -17.95 42.38
N ILE A 25 14.98 -17.07 43.19
CA ILE A 25 13.74 -16.35 42.83
C ILE A 25 13.99 -15.43 41.62
N LEU A 26 15.14 -14.74 41.56
CA LEU A 26 15.53 -13.91 40.41
C LEU A 26 15.66 -14.73 39.12
N ALA A 27 16.32 -15.88 39.18
CA ALA A 27 16.45 -16.75 38.01
C ALA A 27 15.07 -17.26 37.51
N ILE A 28 14.18 -17.65 38.43
CA ILE A 28 12.82 -18.08 38.09
C ILE A 28 12.02 -16.91 37.51
N THR A 29 12.04 -15.75 38.16
CA THR A 29 11.27 -14.57 37.70
C THR A 29 11.75 -14.08 36.33
N LEU A 30 13.06 -14.03 36.09
CA LEU A 30 13.63 -13.70 34.77
C LEU A 30 13.27 -14.75 33.71
N GLY A 31 13.37 -16.05 34.05
CA GLY A 31 13.01 -17.12 33.14
C GLY A 31 11.53 -17.08 32.74
N VAL A 32 10.64 -16.89 33.71
CA VAL A 32 9.20 -16.77 33.47
C VAL A 32 8.87 -15.48 32.72
N SER A 33 9.47 -14.34 33.07
CA SER A 33 9.18 -13.07 32.38
C SER A 33 9.62 -13.09 30.92
N LEU A 34 10.79 -13.70 30.63
CA LEU A 34 11.27 -13.87 29.26
C LEU A 34 10.37 -14.83 28.49
N LEU A 35 9.99 -15.96 29.07
CA LEU A 35 9.12 -16.93 28.43
C LEU A 35 7.74 -16.34 28.12
N VAL A 36 7.12 -15.67 29.08
CA VAL A 36 5.83 -15.00 28.89
C VAL A 36 5.95 -13.85 27.89
N GLY A 37 7.02 -13.07 27.94
CA GLY A 37 7.27 -11.99 26.98
C GLY A 37 7.42 -12.49 25.54
N ILE A 38 8.14 -13.60 25.34
CA ILE A 38 8.28 -14.25 24.03
C ILE A 38 6.95 -14.81 23.56
N GLN A 39 6.18 -15.48 24.42
CA GLN A 39 4.85 -16.00 24.08
C GLN A 39 3.91 -14.87 23.62
N ILE A 40 3.76 -13.81 24.42
CA ILE A 40 2.89 -12.67 24.07
C ILE A 40 3.33 -12.03 22.74
N THR A 41 4.63 -11.84 22.56
CA THR A 41 5.16 -11.24 21.32
C THR A 41 4.88 -12.15 20.12
N THR A 42 5.04 -13.46 20.29
CA THR A 42 4.78 -14.45 19.24
C THR A 42 3.29 -14.49 18.89
N ASP A 43 2.41 -14.58 19.88
CA ASP A 43 0.95 -14.57 19.67
C ASP A 43 0.50 -13.27 19.00
N THR A 44 1.10 -12.13 19.36
CA THR A 44 0.79 -10.83 18.73
C THR A 44 1.24 -10.80 17.27
N LEU A 45 2.43 -11.33 16.96
CA LEU A 45 2.93 -11.43 15.59
C LEU A 45 2.11 -12.41 14.75
N GLU A 46 1.72 -13.55 15.31
CA GLU A 46 0.85 -14.53 14.65
C GLU A 46 -0.50 -13.91 14.32
N ASN A 47 -1.14 -13.26 15.29
CA ASN A 47 -2.43 -12.60 15.06
C ASN A 47 -2.32 -11.47 14.03
N ALA A 48 -1.25 -10.65 14.08
CA ALA A 48 -1.03 -9.61 13.09
C ALA A 48 -0.81 -10.18 11.68
N PHE A 49 -0.08 -11.29 11.58
CA PHE A 49 0.16 -12.00 10.33
C PHE A 49 -1.14 -12.60 9.76
N LEU A 50 -1.91 -13.34 10.56
CA LEU A 50 -3.19 -13.92 10.16
C LEU A 50 -4.18 -12.83 9.74
N THR A 51 -4.26 -11.75 10.51
CA THR A 51 -5.13 -10.62 10.17
C THR A 51 -4.70 -9.99 8.83
N SER A 52 -3.39 -9.82 8.60
CA SER A 52 -2.89 -9.28 7.33
C SER A 52 -3.17 -10.19 6.14
N LEU A 53 -3.12 -11.51 6.31
CA LEU A 53 -3.48 -12.46 5.25
C LEU A 53 -4.98 -12.37 4.94
N LEU A 54 -5.82 -12.50 5.98
CA LEU A 54 -7.27 -12.49 5.83
C LEU A 54 -7.82 -11.15 5.31
N GLN A 55 -7.15 -10.02 5.59
CA GLN A 55 -7.51 -8.71 5.04
C GLN A 55 -7.28 -8.60 3.53
N SER A 56 -6.43 -9.45 2.97
CA SER A 56 -6.05 -9.44 1.56
C SER A 56 -6.76 -10.52 0.73
N GLU A 57 -7.39 -11.50 1.39
CA GLU A 57 -8.07 -12.61 0.73
C GLU A 57 -9.50 -12.24 0.33
N GLY A 58 -9.95 -12.76 -0.82
CA GLY A 58 -11.36 -12.73 -1.26
C GLY A 58 -11.79 -11.49 -2.05
N GLU A 59 -10.99 -10.42 -2.10
CA GLU A 59 -11.30 -9.24 -2.93
C GLU A 59 -10.60 -9.29 -4.29
N VAL A 60 -9.41 -9.89 -4.37
CA VAL A 60 -8.65 -10.11 -5.61
C VAL A 60 -8.06 -11.51 -5.57
N ASP A 61 -8.58 -12.40 -6.40
CA ASP A 61 -8.13 -13.80 -6.47
C ASP A 61 -7.00 -13.98 -7.47
N ILE A 62 -7.10 -13.30 -8.62
CA ILE A 62 -6.12 -13.42 -9.71
C ILE A 62 -5.69 -12.03 -10.17
N ARG A 63 -4.38 -11.86 -10.32
CA ARG A 63 -3.77 -10.67 -10.93
C ARG A 63 -3.06 -11.09 -12.22
N VAL A 64 -3.53 -10.59 -13.35
CA VAL A 64 -2.94 -10.84 -14.67
C VAL A 64 -2.07 -9.64 -15.04
N SER A 65 -0.77 -9.84 -15.20
CA SER A 65 0.18 -8.80 -15.63
C SER A 65 0.89 -9.20 -16.92
N SER A 66 1.45 -8.23 -17.63
CA SER A 66 2.33 -8.54 -18.76
C SER A 66 3.60 -9.25 -18.28
N ALA A 67 4.08 -10.21 -19.07
CA ALA A 67 5.35 -10.89 -18.82
C ALA A 67 6.56 -10.10 -19.36
N ASP A 68 6.32 -9.10 -20.20
CA ASP A 68 7.37 -8.29 -20.81
C ASP A 68 7.90 -7.26 -19.80
N VAL A 69 9.23 -7.09 -19.75
CA VAL A 69 9.88 -6.11 -18.89
C VAL A 69 9.45 -4.70 -19.32
N GLY A 70 8.70 -4.02 -18.45
CA GLY A 70 8.14 -2.70 -18.73
C GLY A 70 6.96 -2.72 -19.72
N GLY A 71 6.41 -3.89 -20.03
CA GLY A 71 5.25 -4.04 -20.90
C GLY A 71 3.95 -3.67 -20.18
N TYR A 72 3.07 -2.94 -20.87
CA TYR A 72 1.72 -2.66 -20.42
C TYR A 72 0.72 -3.55 -21.18
N LEU A 73 -0.34 -3.97 -20.50
CA LEU A 73 -1.55 -4.50 -21.12
C LEU A 73 -2.39 -3.35 -21.67
N LYS A 74 -3.28 -3.66 -22.61
CA LYS A 74 -4.19 -2.70 -23.23
C LYS A 74 -5.63 -2.97 -22.82
N ALA A 75 -6.49 -1.96 -22.96
CA ALA A 75 -7.94 -2.10 -22.75
C ALA A 75 -8.54 -3.28 -23.56
N ASP A 76 -8.06 -3.51 -24.78
CA ASP A 76 -8.52 -4.60 -25.65
C ASP A 76 -8.22 -6.00 -25.10
N ASP A 77 -7.27 -6.12 -24.16
CA ASP A 77 -6.95 -7.40 -23.53
C ASP A 77 -7.99 -7.79 -22.47
N GLN A 78 -8.82 -6.86 -22.00
CA GLN A 78 -9.87 -7.13 -21.02
C GLN A 78 -10.87 -8.18 -21.53
N GLU A 79 -11.32 -8.06 -22.79
CA GLU A 79 -12.28 -9.01 -23.38
C GLU A 79 -11.66 -10.41 -23.57
N LYS A 80 -10.35 -10.48 -23.86
CA LYS A 80 -9.64 -11.76 -23.93
C LYS A 80 -9.55 -12.43 -22.56
N ILE A 81 -9.25 -11.65 -21.53
CA ILE A 81 -9.17 -12.15 -20.13
C ILE A 81 -10.56 -12.60 -19.67
N ARG A 82 -11.61 -11.84 -19.98
CA ARG A 82 -12.99 -12.19 -19.68
C ARG A 82 -13.41 -13.51 -20.34
N ALA A 83 -12.97 -13.76 -21.57
CA ALA A 83 -13.22 -15.02 -22.25
C ALA A 83 -12.46 -16.21 -21.64
N MET A 84 -11.31 -15.97 -20.99
CA MET A 84 -10.52 -17.01 -20.32
C MET A 84 -11.05 -17.36 -18.93
N VAL A 85 -11.71 -16.41 -18.25
CA VAL A 85 -12.27 -16.59 -16.90
C VAL A 85 -13.76 -16.23 -16.92
N PRO A 86 -14.62 -17.08 -17.51
CA PRO A 86 -16.04 -16.77 -17.69
C PRO A 86 -16.81 -16.69 -16.36
N ASP A 87 -16.30 -17.34 -15.31
CA ASP A 87 -16.90 -17.36 -13.97
C ASP A 87 -16.51 -16.13 -13.13
N ALA A 88 -15.68 -15.22 -13.64
CA ALA A 88 -15.26 -14.03 -12.91
C ALA A 88 -16.45 -13.11 -12.59
N VAL A 89 -16.63 -12.80 -11.32
CA VAL A 89 -17.65 -11.86 -10.80
C VAL A 89 -17.22 -10.41 -11.02
N GLY A 90 -15.90 -10.14 -11.10
CA GLY A 90 -15.36 -8.81 -11.38
C GLY A 90 -14.03 -8.88 -12.13
N ILE A 91 -13.85 -7.95 -13.08
CA ILE A 91 -12.56 -7.71 -13.76
C ILE A 91 -12.30 -6.21 -13.73
N MET A 92 -11.17 -5.80 -13.16
CA MET A 92 -10.79 -4.40 -13.01
C MET A 92 -9.39 -4.13 -13.57
N PRO A 93 -9.22 -3.20 -14.52
CA PRO A 93 -7.89 -2.72 -14.90
C PRO A 93 -7.25 -1.89 -13.79
N GLU A 94 -5.96 -2.10 -13.56
CA GLU A 94 -5.13 -1.32 -12.65
C GLU A 94 -3.85 -0.88 -13.36
N LEU A 95 -3.52 0.40 -13.22
CA LEU A 95 -2.20 0.93 -13.55
C LEU A 95 -1.45 1.22 -12.25
N SER A 96 -0.25 0.66 -12.08
CA SER A 96 0.62 0.98 -10.94
C SER A 96 1.94 1.54 -11.40
N THR A 97 2.42 2.55 -10.67
CA THR A 97 3.73 3.18 -10.85
C THR A 97 4.32 3.57 -9.49
N GLN A 98 5.54 4.08 -9.47
CA GLN A 98 6.20 4.58 -8.27
C GLN A 98 6.71 6.00 -8.53
N LEU A 99 6.39 6.92 -7.63
CA LEU A 99 6.90 8.29 -7.67
C LEU A 99 7.35 8.72 -6.27
N PRO A 100 8.35 9.62 -6.19
CA PRO A 100 8.68 10.28 -4.94
C PRO A 100 7.55 11.23 -4.51
N MET A 101 7.31 11.36 -3.21
CA MET A 101 6.30 12.25 -2.66
C MET A 101 6.82 13.01 -1.46
N MET A 102 6.44 14.28 -1.34
CA MET A 102 6.80 15.14 -0.23
C MET A 102 5.58 15.90 0.30
N VAL A 103 5.41 15.88 1.63
CA VAL A 103 4.42 16.70 2.33
C VAL A 103 5.12 17.44 3.46
N GLY A 104 5.21 18.77 3.35
CA GLY A 104 5.99 19.58 4.27
C GLY A 104 7.46 19.14 4.28
N SER A 105 7.93 18.58 5.40
CA SER A 105 9.30 18.06 5.53
C SER A 105 9.39 16.52 5.44
N GLN A 106 8.26 15.83 5.27
CA GLN A 106 8.23 14.37 5.17
C GLN A 106 8.38 13.97 3.72
N PHE A 107 9.36 13.11 3.43
CA PHE A 107 9.70 12.67 2.10
C PHE A 107 9.71 11.16 2.02
N ASP A 108 9.04 10.61 1.00
CA ASP A 108 9.10 9.20 0.65
C ASP A 108 9.56 9.08 -0.81
N PRO A 109 10.74 8.48 -1.07
CA PRO A 109 11.30 8.40 -2.43
C PRO A 109 10.59 7.42 -3.36
N SER A 110 9.72 6.53 -2.85
CA SER A 110 9.16 5.45 -3.66
C SER A 110 7.74 5.08 -3.24
N VAL A 111 6.83 6.06 -3.30
CA VAL A 111 5.41 5.80 -3.04
C VAL A 111 4.82 5.06 -4.22
N ARG A 112 4.21 3.90 -3.95
CA ARG A 112 3.44 3.17 -4.96
C ARG A 112 2.13 3.90 -5.21
N ILE A 113 1.91 4.27 -6.46
CA ILE A 113 0.67 4.88 -6.92
C ILE A 113 -0.09 3.84 -7.72
N ALA A 114 -1.39 3.77 -7.50
CA ALA A 114 -2.30 2.95 -8.30
C ALA A 114 -3.41 3.82 -8.91
N GLY A 115 -3.79 3.49 -10.14
CA GLY A 115 -4.89 4.09 -10.87
C GLY A 115 -5.92 3.00 -11.15
N ILE A 116 -7.15 3.21 -10.71
CA ILE A 116 -8.26 2.27 -10.89
C ILE A 116 -9.48 2.98 -11.49
N PRO A 117 -10.36 2.27 -12.22
CA PRO A 117 -11.64 2.86 -12.62
C PRO A 117 -12.46 3.24 -11.39
N SER A 118 -13.22 4.33 -11.48
CA SER A 118 -14.14 4.74 -10.43
C SER A 118 -15.38 3.85 -10.35
N ASN A 119 -15.71 3.15 -11.43
CA ASN A 119 -16.86 2.25 -11.58
C ASN A 119 -16.42 0.78 -11.64
N PHE A 120 -15.96 0.24 -10.52
CA PHE A 120 -15.57 -1.16 -10.42
C PHE A 120 -16.67 -2.03 -9.78
N SER A 121 -16.56 -3.35 -9.95
CA SER A 121 -17.53 -4.32 -9.42
C SER A 121 -17.53 -4.32 -7.89
N GLU A 122 -18.72 -4.45 -7.28
CA GLU A 122 -18.85 -4.59 -5.82
C GLU A 122 -18.15 -5.85 -5.27
N ALA A 123 -17.81 -6.80 -6.14
CA ALA A 123 -17.03 -8.00 -5.79
C ALA A 123 -15.61 -7.70 -5.27
N PHE A 124 -15.07 -6.50 -5.56
CA PHE A 124 -13.80 -6.05 -4.98
C PHE A 124 -13.99 -5.35 -3.62
N GLY A 125 -15.23 -5.21 -3.13
CA GLY A 125 -15.51 -4.57 -1.85
C GLY A 125 -15.58 -3.06 -1.98
N SER A 126 -15.11 -2.33 -0.97
CA SER A 126 -15.27 -0.87 -0.90
C SER A 126 -14.12 -0.16 -0.20
N PHE A 127 -13.96 1.13 -0.50
CA PHE A 127 -13.11 2.03 0.27
C PHE A 127 -13.86 2.56 1.48
N TYR A 128 -13.13 2.82 2.56
CA TYR A 128 -13.68 3.37 3.80
C TYR A 128 -12.87 4.57 4.23
N ASP A 129 -13.54 5.60 4.73
CA ASP A 129 -12.90 6.82 5.20
C ASP A 129 -12.10 6.52 6.48
N TRP A 130 -10.87 7.05 6.54
CA TRP A 130 -9.98 6.83 7.67
C TRP A 130 -10.52 7.41 8.98
N LYS A 131 -11.25 8.53 8.93
CA LYS A 131 -11.74 9.22 10.12
C LYS A 131 -13.04 8.63 10.64
N SER A 132 -14.05 8.55 9.78
CA SER A 132 -15.42 8.13 10.12
C SER A 132 -15.62 6.62 10.02
N GLY A 133 -14.83 5.93 9.19
CA GLY A 133 -15.07 4.54 8.84
C GLY A 133 -16.28 4.32 7.91
N GLU A 134 -16.86 5.38 7.36
CA GLU A 134 -17.97 5.27 6.41
C GLU A 134 -17.47 4.85 5.02
N LYS A 135 -18.35 4.23 4.22
CA LYS A 135 -18.02 3.83 2.86
C LYS A 135 -17.78 5.07 1.99
N MET A 136 -16.67 5.09 1.27
CA MET A 136 -16.30 6.17 0.36
C MET A 136 -16.75 5.86 -1.06
N ASP A 137 -17.23 6.88 -1.76
CA ASP A 137 -17.41 6.85 -3.21
C ASP A 137 -16.26 7.60 -3.88
N ILE A 138 -15.25 6.85 -4.32
CA ILE A 138 -14.05 7.40 -4.94
C ILE A 138 -14.34 8.20 -6.21
N GLY A 139 -15.45 7.89 -6.92
CA GLY A 139 -15.83 8.61 -8.14
C GLY A 139 -16.29 10.04 -7.88
N THR A 140 -16.81 10.30 -6.68
CA THR A 140 -17.22 11.64 -6.26
C THR A 140 -16.07 12.46 -5.66
N ILE A 141 -15.01 11.79 -5.21
CA ILE A 141 -13.88 12.43 -4.52
C ILE A 141 -12.75 12.73 -5.50
N LEU A 142 -12.41 11.78 -6.38
CA LEU A 142 -11.33 11.91 -7.36
C LEU A 142 -11.83 12.58 -8.64
N THR A 143 -12.21 13.86 -8.56
CA THR A 143 -12.85 14.59 -9.66
C THR A 143 -11.89 15.21 -10.66
N ASP A 144 -10.63 15.46 -10.27
CA ASP A 144 -9.64 16.10 -11.13
C ASP A 144 -8.32 15.33 -11.18
N ASN A 145 -7.44 15.72 -12.09
CA ASN A 145 -6.16 15.06 -12.35
C ASN A 145 -5.06 15.37 -11.31
N SER A 146 -5.34 16.27 -10.37
CA SER A 146 -4.45 16.60 -9.24
C SER A 146 -4.90 15.94 -7.94
N SER A 147 -6.15 15.48 -7.87
CA SER A 147 -6.78 14.89 -6.71
C SER A 147 -6.30 13.46 -6.52
N ILE A 148 -5.83 13.18 -5.32
CA ILE A 148 -5.39 11.84 -4.92
C ILE A 148 -6.03 11.45 -3.60
N LEU A 149 -6.27 10.15 -3.48
CA LEU A 149 -6.56 9.51 -2.20
C LEU A 149 -5.29 8.90 -1.65
N LEU A 150 -5.04 9.06 -0.35
CA LEU A 150 -3.89 8.47 0.30
C LEU A 150 -4.31 7.29 1.17
N SER A 151 -3.50 6.25 1.24
CA SER A 151 -3.74 5.16 2.19
C SER A 151 -3.47 5.65 3.61
N SER A 152 -4.22 5.17 4.60
CA SER A 152 -3.99 5.50 6.02
C SER A 152 -2.56 5.20 6.48
N ARG A 153 -1.94 4.13 5.95
CA ARG A 153 -0.53 3.81 6.23
C ARG A 153 0.44 4.85 5.64
N GLN A 154 0.22 5.28 4.39
CA GLN A 154 1.07 6.29 3.76
C GLN A 154 0.85 7.68 4.37
N ALA A 155 -0.38 8.00 4.76
CA ALA A 155 -0.72 9.22 5.46
C ALA A 155 0.03 9.31 6.80
N GLU A 156 0.02 8.24 7.60
CA GLU A 156 0.80 8.14 8.84
C GLU A 156 2.31 8.33 8.58
N ASN A 157 2.85 7.71 7.52
CA ASN A 157 4.27 7.86 7.15
C ASN A 157 4.64 9.30 6.75
N LEU A 158 3.71 10.02 6.11
CA LEU A 158 3.86 11.42 5.74
C LEU A 158 3.49 12.38 6.89
N GLY A 159 3.28 11.87 8.11
CA GLY A 159 3.01 12.66 9.30
C GLY A 159 1.59 13.23 9.38
N LEU A 160 0.67 12.72 8.57
CA LEU A 160 -0.75 13.06 8.62
C LEU A 160 -1.47 12.22 9.68
N ASN A 161 -2.58 12.73 10.20
CA ASN A 161 -3.43 12.04 11.16
C ASN A 161 -4.92 12.24 10.79
N PRO A 162 -5.86 11.49 11.41
CA PRO A 162 -7.28 11.61 11.10
C PRO A 162 -7.90 13.00 11.35
N ASP A 163 -7.21 13.86 12.10
CA ASP A 163 -7.63 15.22 12.42
C ASP A 163 -6.96 16.29 11.54
N THR A 164 -6.09 15.88 10.62
CA THR A 164 -5.51 16.77 9.61
C THR A 164 -6.61 17.38 8.75
N SER A 165 -6.59 18.70 8.57
CA SER A 165 -7.48 19.40 7.65
C SER A 165 -7.07 19.09 6.21
N LEU A 166 -8.01 18.56 5.43
CA LEU A 166 -7.86 18.27 4.00
C LEU A 166 -8.58 19.35 3.16
N PRO A 167 -8.15 19.60 1.90
CA PRO A 167 -7.04 18.93 1.20
C PRO A 167 -5.65 19.38 1.65
N VAL A 168 -4.65 18.54 1.45
CA VAL A 168 -3.22 18.83 1.71
C VAL A 168 -2.41 18.75 0.41
N SER A 169 -1.65 19.80 0.10
CA SER A 169 -0.73 19.81 -1.04
C SER A 169 0.43 18.83 -0.84
N LEU A 170 0.74 18.09 -1.88
CA LEU A 170 1.81 17.12 -1.98
C LEU A 170 2.65 17.43 -3.21
N GLU A 171 3.95 17.56 -3.02
CA GLU A 171 4.89 17.76 -4.12
C GLU A 171 5.42 16.40 -4.61
N THR A 172 5.44 16.22 -5.93
CA THR A 172 6.01 15.04 -6.59
C THR A 172 6.81 15.48 -7.83
N GLU A 173 7.59 14.56 -8.37
CA GLU A 173 8.41 14.80 -9.56
C GLU A 173 8.10 13.73 -10.62
N VAL A 174 7.89 14.16 -11.86
CA VAL A 174 7.69 13.28 -13.01
C VAL A 174 8.73 13.59 -14.07
N THR A 175 9.26 12.55 -14.70
CA THR A 175 10.14 12.71 -15.86
C THR A 175 9.31 12.87 -17.14
N ASN A 176 9.40 14.01 -17.79
CA ASN A 176 8.84 14.25 -19.11
C ASN A 176 9.87 13.90 -20.19
N VAL A 177 9.50 13.02 -21.11
CA VAL A 177 10.35 12.60 -22.23
C VAL A 177 9.79 13.12 -23.54
N THR A 178 10.62 13.84 -24.29
CA THR A 178 10.30 14.35 -25.64
C THR A 178 11.32 13.87 -26.65
N LEU A 179 10.92 13.65 -27.91
CA LEU A 179 11.83 13.28 -28.99
C LEU A 179 12.05 14.46 -29.92
N THR A 180 13.32 14.77 -30.18
CA THR A 180 13.70 15.68 -31.25
C THR A 180 14.18 14.88 -32.45
N ILE A 181 13.59 15.15 -33.61
CA ILE A 181 13.99 14.54 -34.88
C ILE A 181 14.77 15.59 -35.64
N SER A 182 16.04 15.32 -35.89
CA SER A 182 16.90 16.16 -36.73
C SER A 182 17.35 15.35 -37.94
N ILE A 183 17.49 15.98 -39.10
CA ILE A 183 17.99 15.30 -40.30
C ILE A 183 19.51 15.48 -40.34
N ASN A 184 20.25 14.36 -40.37
CA ASN A 184 21.69 14.43 -40.54
C ASN A 184 22.01 14.93 -41.96
N SER A 185 22.67 16.08 -42.05
CA SER A 185 22.97 16.73 -43.34
C SER A 185 23.94 15.94 -44.23
N THR A 186 24.68 14.98 -43.67
CA THR A 186 25.67 14.17 -44.39
C THR A 186 25.08 12.85 -44.89
N THR A 187 24.18 12.23 -44.12
CA THR A 187 23.59 10.92 -44.46
C THR A 187 22.15 10.99 -44.95
N GLY A 188 21.47 12.12 -44.77
CA GLY A 188 20.04 12.29 -45.09
C GLY A 188 19.09 11.48 -44.19
N LEU A 189 19.62 10.76 -43.20
CA LEU A 189 18.84 9.94 -42.28
C LEU A 189 18.37 10.75 -41.07
N PRO A 190 17.17 10.45 -40.53
CA PRO A 190 16.71 11.05 -39.29
C PRO A 190 17.55 10.55 -38.11
N VAL A 191 17.99 11.49 -37.28
CA VAL A 191 18.59 11.26 -35.97
C VAL A 191 17.54 11.62 -34.93
N VAL A 192 17.15 10.62 -34.14
CA VAL A 192 16.17 10.75 -33.07
C VAL A 192 16.92 10.88 -31.74
N THR A 193 16.74 12.01 -31.07
CA THR A 193 17.40 12.28 -29.78
C THR A 193 16.33 12.50 -28.70
N PRO A 194 16.30 11.66 -27.65
CA PRO A 194 15.42 11.88 -26.50
C PRO A 194 15.94 13.02 -25.62
N ILE A 195 15.02 13.87 -25.16
CA ILE A 195 15.25 14.93 -24.18
C ILE A 195 14.43 14.59 -22.94
N TYR A 196 15.10 14.59 -21.79
CA TYR A 196 14.50 14.31 -20.50
C TYR A 196 14.43 15.61 -19.69
N ALA A 197 13.25 15.93 -19.17
CA ALA A 197 13.03 17.04 -18.26
C ALA A 197 12.34 16.54 -16.99
N ILE A 198 12.77 17.01 -15.82
CA ILE A 198 12.08 16.72 -14.56
C ILE A 198 11.09 17.85 -14.32
N GLU A 199 9.82 17.49 -14.15
CA GLU A 199 8.74 18.42 -13.86
C GLU A 199 8.23 18.17 -12.44
N SER A 200 8.29 19.21 -11.60
CA SER A 200 7.67 19.21 -10.27
C SER A 200 6.18 19.47 -10.40
N ILE A 201 5.37 18.62 -9.77
CA ILE A 201 3.92 18.64 -9.83
C ILE A 201 3.38 18.73 -8.40
N GLU A 202 2.35 19.54 -8.24
CA GLU A 202 1.59 19.63 -7.00
C GLU A 202 0.31 18.80 -7.15
N LEU A 203 0.14 17.83 -6.25
CA LEU A 203 -1.04 16.99 -6.11
C LEU A 203 -1.78 17.37 -4.83
N ASN A 204 -3.09 17.19 -4.81
CA ASN A 204 -3.94 17.48 -3.68
C ASN A 204 -4.41 16.18 -3.06
N ILE A 205 -3.98 15.89 -1.83
CA ILE A 205 -4.56 14.81 -1.03
C ILE A 205 -5.95 15.29 -0.62
N VAL A 206 -6.97 14.82 -1.31
CA VAL A 206 -8.36 15.23 -1.07
C VAL A 206 -8.99 14.45 0.09
N ASP A 207 -8.60 13.18 0.25
CA ASP A 207 -9.04 12.35 1.36
C ASP A 207 -8.09 11.18 1.64
N VAL A 208 -8.28 10.52 2.78
CA VAL A 208 -7.47 9.36 3.21
C VAL A 208 -8.38 8.16 3.47
N PHE A 209 -8.10 7.03 2.82
CA PHE A 209 -8.86 5.80 3.03
C PHE A 209 -8.18 4.87 4.05
N ASP A 210 -8.99 4.12 4.80
CA ASP A 210 -8.49 3.13 5.74
C ASP A 210 -7.99 1.85 5.06
N SER A 211 -6.69 1.83 4.80
CA SER A 211 -5.96 0.67 4.24
C SER A 211 -5.79 -0.51 5.21
N LYS A 212 -6.24 -0.38 6.47
CA LYS A 212 -6.18 -1.44 7.50
C LYS A 212 -7.51 -2.20 7.62
N ARG A 213 -8.54 -1.82 6.87
CA ARG A 213 -9.86 -2.46 6.86
C ARG A 213 -10.03 -3.38 5.64
N PRO A 214 -10.70 -4.54 5.77
CA PRO A 214 -11.02 -5.39 4.62
C PRO A 214 -11.81 -4.66 3.52
N GLY A 215 -11.54 -5.01 2.27
CA GLY A 215 -12.06 -4.37 1.05
C GLY A 215 -10.93 -3.99 0.09
N ILE A 216 -11.27 -3.57 -1.13
CA ILE A 216 -10.28 -3.15 -2.14
C ILE A 216 -9.24 -2.14 -1.62
N GLY A 217 -9.62 -1.27 -0.67
CA GLY A 217 -8.69 -0.32 -0.05
C GLY A 217 -7.49 -0.97 0.62
N SER A 218 -7.61 -2.19 1.16
CA SER A 218 -6.48 -2.88 1.80
C SER A 218 -5.37 -3.28 0.82
N GLN A 219 -5.70 -3.41 -0.46
CA GLN A 219 -4.79 -3.77 -1.54
C GLN A 219 -3.84 -2.61 -1.92
N TYR A 220 -4.19 -1.38 -1.54
CA TYR A 220 -3.44 -0.18 -1.88
C TYR A 220 -2.75 0.42 -0.65
N ARG A 221 -1.43 0.58 -0.75
CA ARG A 221 -0.59 1.07 0.35
C ARG A 221 -0.04 2.48 0.18
N GLY A 222 -0.06 3.05 -1.03
CA GLY A 222 0.43 4.42 -1.27
C GLY A 222 -0.69 5.37 -1.64
N ALA A 223 -0.64 5.95 -2.82
CA ALA A 223 -1.66 6.86 -3.32
C ALA A 223 -2.54 6.21 -4.41
N LEU A 224 -3.76 6.71 -4.55
CA LEU A 224 -4.74 6.25 -5.50
C LEU A 224 -5.23 7.41 -6.36
N PHE A 225 -5.29 7.16 -7.66
CA PHE A 225 -5.87 8.02 -8.69
C PHE A 225 -7.03 7.29 -9.38
N THR A 226 -7.82 8.04 -10.15
CA THR A 226 -8.56 7.41 -11.25
C THR A 226 -7.57 6.90 -12.30
N LEU A 227 -7.93 5.79 -12.95
CA LEU A 227 -7.09 5.17 -13.98
C LEU A 227 -6.74 6.16 -15.09
N GLU A 228 -7.71 6.96 -15.53
CA GLU A 228 -7.54 7.95 -16.60
C GLU A 228 -6.50 9.02 -16.22
N HIS A 229 -6.59 9.58 -15.01
CA HIS A 229 -5.68 10.62 -14.57
C HIS A 229 -4.26 10.08 -14.37
N LEU A 230 -4.10 8.85 -13.86
CA LEU A 230 -2.77 8.26 -13.75
C LEU A 230 -2.17 7.94 -15.13
N GLN A 231 -2.99 7.49 -16.08
CA GLN A 231 -2.55 7.26 -17.46
C GLN A 231 -2.05 8.55 -18.10
N ASP A 232 -2.70 9.69 -17.85
CA ASP A 232 -2.22 10.99 -18.31
C ASP A 232 -0.82 11.31 -17.77
N TRP A 233 -0.58 11.11 -16.48
CA TRP A 233 0.73 11.35 -15.86
C TRP A 233 1.81 10.38 -16.34
N VAL A 234 1.50 9.09 -16.40
CA VAL A 234 2.44 8.06 -16.89
C VAL A 234 2.75 8.25 -18.36
N SER A 235 1.81 8.80 -19.16
CA SER A 235 2.06 9.12 -20.57
C SER A 235 3.16 10.15 -20.74
N LEU A 236 3.42 11.05 -19.77
CA LEU A 236 4.51 12.03 -19.86
C LEU A 236 5.89 11.39 -19.98
N GLN A 237 6.04 10.18 -19.41
CA GLN A 237 7.28 9.41 -19.44
C GLN A 237 7.50 8.70 -20.80
N ASP A 238 6.49 8.69 -21.66
CA ASP A 238 6.54 8.09 -22.99
C ASP A 238 6.59 9.17 -24.07
N PRO A 239 7.61 9.17 -24.94
CA PRO A 239 7.62 10.03 -26.12
C PRO A 239 6.39 9.97 -27.02
N MET A 240 5.75 8.80 -27.12
CA MET A 240 4.56 8.60 -27.94
C MET A 240 3.27 9.00 -27.22
N ARG A 241 3.36 9.37 -25.95
CA ARG A 241 2.22 9.71 -25.08
C ARG A 241 1.13 8.65 -25.09
N GLU A 242 1.48 7.36 -25.11
CA GLU A 242 0.49 6.28 -25.10
C GLU A 242 -0.25 6.27 -23.75
N LYS A 243 -1.57 6.48 -23.80
CA LYS A 243 -2.43 6.51 -22.61
C LYS A 243 -3.08 5.17 -22.31
N ASN A 244 -3.21 4.28 -23.30
CA ASN A 244 -3.87 2.97 -23.11
C ASN A 244 -2.90 1.97 -22.45
N ARG A 245 -2.64 2.18 -21.16
CA ARG A 245 -1.66 1.42 -20.37
C ARG A 245 -2.32 0.88 -19.11
N VAL A 246 -2.29 -0.44 -18.97
CA VAL A 246 -2.74 -1.17 -17.80
C VAL A 246 -1.58 -2.02 -17.32
N SER A 247 -1.22 -1.92 -16.04
CA SER A 247 -0.16 -2.75 -15.47
C SER A 247 -0.63 -4.18 -15.19
N SER A 248 -1.87 -4.31 -14.72
CA SER A 248 -2.50 -5.59 -14.46
C SER A 248 -4.02 -5.52 -14.50
N TYR A 249 -4.67 -6.64 -14.78
CA TYR A 249 -6.08 -6.85 -14.51
C TYR A 249 -6.25 -7.63 -13.21
N LEU A 250 -7.10 -7.12 -12.33
CA LEU A 250 -7.54 -7.77 -11.10
C LEU A 250 -8.83 -8.53 -11.39
N ILE A 251 -8.92 -9.75 -10.90
CA ILE A 251 -10.05 -10.64 -11.11
C ILE A 251 -10.54 -11.12 -9.75
N ALA A 252 -11.84 -10.98 -9.52
CA ALA A 252 -12.58 -11.56 -8.40
C ALA A 252 -13.46 -12.71 -8.93
N LEU A 253 -13.39 -13.86 -8.28
CA LEU A 253 -14.11 -15.11 -8.63
C LEU A 253 -15.39 -15.32 -7.82
#